data_AF-A0A4Z1H624-F1
#
_entry.id   AF-A0A4Z1H624-F1
#
_cell.length_a   1.000
_cell.length_b   1.000
_cell.length_c   1.000
_cell.angle_alpha   90.00
_cell.angle_beta   90.00
_cell.angle_gamma   90.00
#
_symmetry.space_group_name_H-M   'P 1'
#
loop_
_entity.id
_entity.type
_entity.pdbx_description
1 polymer ?
#
loop_
_entity_poly.entity_id
_entity_poly.type
_entity_poly.pdbx_seq_one_letter_code
_entity_poly.pdbx_strand_id
1 'polypeptide(L)'
;MSEYSIPTPKSQYHCTCDDRLRILVLYYHAGFTKDEIALQLNLSHSGRRPFLGPIERQQLVEWVCASAKNRRTPWHKITAIFGWDCHIYAIETAFKIEGFACRSALKKPDLTAKHAAIRLIWALEYIHWTAEK
;
A
#
# COMPACT_ATOMS: atom_id res chain seq x y z
N MET A 1 -25.17 -36.31 4.97
CA MET A 1 -24.16 -35.47 5.65
C MET A 1 -23.15 -35.07 4.60
N SER A 2 -23.08 -33.79 4.24
CA SER A 2 -22.14 -33.29 3.24
C SER A 2 -20.71 -33.33 3.80
N GLU A 3 -19.83 -34.09 3.16
CA GLU A 3 -18.40 -34.13 3.46
C GLU A 3 -17.78 -32.77 3.14
N TYR A 4 -17.53 -31.96 4.16
CA TYR A 4 -16.71 -30.77 4.01
C TYR A 4 -15.25 -31.21 3.98
N SER A 5 -14.67 -31.26 2.77
CA SER A 5 -13.24 -31.49 2.58
C SER A 5 -12.46 -30.31 3.16
N ILE A 6 -11.73 -30.56 4.23
CA ILE A 6 -10.83 -29.58 4.85
C ILE A 6 -9.62 -29.44 3.92
N PRO A 7 -9.36 -28.27 3.31
CA PRO A 7 -8.23 -28.12 2.42
C PRO A 7 -6.94 -28.30 3.20
N THR A 8 -6.19 -29.35 2.86
CA THR A 8 -4.87 -29.62 3.43
C THR A 8 -3.94 -28.42 3.22
N PRO A 9 -3.10 -28.07 4.21
CA PRO A 9 -2.16 -26.97 4.08
C PRO A 9 -1.20 -27.25 2.91
N LYS A 10 -1.07 -26.27 2.02
CA LYS A 10 -0.21 -26.36 0.82
C LYS A 10 1.23 -26.67 1.26
N SER A 11 1.79 -27.79 0.78
CA SER A 11 3.19 -28.15 1.00
C SER A 11 4.10 -27.08 0.39
N GLN A 12 5.30 -26.91 0.94
CA GLN A 12 6.35 -26.07 0.35
C GLN A 12 6.55 -26.48 -1.12
N TYR A 13 6.30 -25.55 -2.04
CA TYR A 13 6.47 -25.78 -3.46
C TYR A 13 7.97 -25.78 -3.81
N HIS A 14 8.50 -26.93 -4.20
CA HIS A 14 9.85 -27.02 -4.75
C HIS A 14 9.77 -26.82 -6.26
N CYS A 15 10.18 -25.65 -6.76
CA CYS A 15 10.30 -25.41 -8.20
C CYS A 15 11.25 -26.42 -8.83
N THR A 16 10.72 -27.23 -9.74
CA THR A 16 11.52 -28.12 -10.59
C THR A 16 12.18 -27.34 -11.74
N CYS A 17 13.09 -27.98 -12.48
CA CYS A 17 13.69 -27.38 -13.67
C CYS A 17 12.63 -26.99 -14.72
N ASP A 18 11.66 -27.86 -14.94
CA ASP A 18 10.57 -27.67 -15.91
C ASP A 18 9.66 -26.50 -15.52
N ASP A 19 9.42 -26.30 -14.22
CA ASP A 19 8.64 -25.15 -13.74
C ASP A 19 9.34 -23.83 -14.04
N ARG A 20 10.67 -23.78 -13.96
CA ARG A 20 11.44 -22.57 -14.30
C ARG A 20 11.34 -22.26 -15.78
N LEU A 21 11.46 -23.27 -16.65
CA LEU A 21 11.28 -23.10 -18.09
C LEU A 21 9.86 -22.65 -18.43
N ARG A 22 8.86 -23.23 -17.76
CA ARG A 22 7.46 -22.85 -17.93
C ARG A 22 7.19 -21.41 -17.51
N ILE A 23 7.72 -20.97 -16.37
CA ILE A 23 7.64 -19.57 -15.93
C ILE A 23 8.29 -18.62 -16.95
N LEU A 24 9.48 -18.96 -17.47
CA LEU A 24 10.17 -18.15 -18.47
C LEU A 24 9.36 -18.04 -19.77
N VAL A 25 8.77 -19.15 -20.24
CA VAL A 25 7.95 -19.14 -21.46
C VAL A 25 6.70 -18.28 -21.28
N LEU A 26 5.99 -18.44 -20.16
CA LEU A 26 4.78 -17.66 -19.88
C LEU A 26 5.10 -16.15 -19.78
N TYR A 27 6.24 -15.79 -19.18
CA TYR A 27 6.63 -14.40 -19.02
C TYR A 27 7.12 -13.76 -20.33
N TYR A 28 8.08 -14.39 -21.02
CA TYR A 28 8.74 -13.79 -22.18
C TYR A 28 8.02 -14.01 -23.52
N HIS A 29 7.33 -15.14 -23.69
CA HIS A 29 6.68 -15.48 -24.96
C HIS A 29 5.16 -15.26 -24.93
N ALA A 30 4.49 -15.60 -23.83
CA ALA A 30 3.04 -15.39 -23.71
C ALA A 30 2.67 -14.01 -23.15
N GLY A 31 3.63 -13.27 -22.59
CA GLY A 31 3.42 -11.91 -22.06
C GLY A 31 2.60 -11.87 -20.78
N PHE A 32 2.48 -12.97 -20.03
CA PHE A 32 1.75 -12.98 -18.78
C PHE A 32 2.47 -12.22 -17.68
N THR A 33 1.69 -11.57 -16.82
CA THR A 33 2.16 -10.92 -15.60
C THR A 33 2.53 -11.96 -14.55
N LYS A 34 3.36 -11.57 -13.58
CA LYS A 34 3.82 -12.48 -12.51
C LYS A 34 2.66 -13.05 -11.69
N ASP A 35 1.61 -12.26 -11.47
CA ASP A 35 0.45 -12.65 -10.69
C ASP A 35 -0.41 -13.69 -11.43
N GLU A 36 -0.58 -13.52 -12.75
CA GLU A 36 -1.26 -14.49 -13.62
C GLU A 36 -0.52 -15.82 -13.66
N ILE A 37 0.81 -15.78 -13.77
CA ILE A 37 1.66 -16.99 -13.75
C ILE A 37 1.52 -17.70 -12.40
N ALA A 38 1.53 -16.94 -11.29
CA ALA A 38 1.38 -17.50 -9.96
C ALA A 38 0.01 -18.18 -9.77
N LEU A 39 -1.06 -17.55 -10.27
CA LEU A 39 -2.40 -18.14 -10.27
C LEU A 39 -2.47 -19.41 -11.11
N GLN A 40 -1.95 -19.38 -12.35
CA GLN A 40 -2.02 -20.51 -13.28
C GLN A 40 -1.22 -21.73 -12.79
N LEU A 41 -0.06 -21.51 -12.17
CA LEU A 41 0.82 -22.56 -11.66
C LEU A 41 0.54 -22.90 -10.19
N ASN A 42 -0.49 -22.30 -9.57
CA ASN A 42 -0.79 -22.42 -8.14
C ASN A 42 0.41 -22.15 -7.23
N LEU A 43 1.32 -21.27 -7.67
CA LEU A 43 2.49 -20.87 -6.91
C LEU A 43 2.05 -19.89 -5.83
N SER A 44 2.47 -20.14 -4.60
CA SER A 44 2.39 -19.14 -3.55
C SER A 44 3.66 -18.30 -3.58
N HIS A 45 3.55 -16.97 -3.51
CA HIS A 45 4.72 -16.12 -3.27
C HIS A 45 5.47 -16.64 -2.05
N SER A 46 6.68 -17.13 -2.27
CA SER A 46 7.55 -17.61 -1.21
C SER A 46 8.16 -16.41 -0.50
N GLY A 47 7.82 -16.24 0.77
CA GLY A 47 8.30 -15.12 1.57
C GLY A 47 7.71 -15.11 2.96
N ARG A 48 8.40 -14.44 3.89
CA ARG A 48 7.86 -14.21 5.23
C ARG A 48 6.64 -13.30 5.08
N ARG A 49 5.49 -13.76 5.60
CA ARG A 49 4.28 -12.93 5.63
C ARG A 49 4.53 -11.68 6.48
N PRO A 50 3.93 -10.53 6.13
CA PRO A 50 3.95 -9.35 6.98
C PRO A 50 3.42 -9.70 8.37
N PHE A 51 3.98 -9.07 9.41
CA PHE A 51 3.56 -9.29 10.79
C PHE A 51 2.09 -8.88 10.98
N LEU A 52 1.71 -7.73 10.43
CA LEU A 52 0.33 -7.24 10.50
C LEU A 52 -0.52 -7.81 9.36
N GLY A 53 -1.68 -8.36 9.74
CA GLY A 53 -2.69 -8.89 8.84
C GLY A 53 -3.48 -7.80 8.12
N PRO A 54 -4.28 -8.15 7.08
CA PRO A 54 -4.98 -7.17 6.26
C PRO A 54 -5.97 -6.28 7.06
N ILE A 55 -6.65 -6.84 8.06
CA ILE A 55 -7.60 -6.10 8.91
C ILE A 55 -6.88 -5.03 9.74
N GLU A 56 -5.76 -5.40 10.38
CA GLU A 56 -4.95 -4.50 11.20
C GLU A 56 -4.36 -3.37 10.34
N ARG A 57 -3.95 -3.67 9.11
CA ARG A 57 -3.48 -2.65 8.17
C ARG A 57 -4.60 -1.68 7.78
N GLN A 58 -5.81 -2.17 7.53
CA GLN A 58 -6.95 -1.31 7.21
C GLN A 58 -7.30 -0.39 8.40
N GLN A 59 -7.27 -0.91 9.63
CA GLN A 59 -7.45 -0.12 10.84
C GLN A 59 -6.40 0.99 10.97
N LEU A 60 -5.13 0.69 10.66
CA LEU A 60 -4.07 1.72 10.63
C LEU A 60 -4.37 2.81 9.61
N VAL A 61 -4.78 2.44 8.39
CA VAL A 61 -5.09 3.40 7.32
C VAL A 61 -6.27 4.28 7.72
N GLU A 62 -7.36 3.69 8.20
CA GLU A 62 -8.55 4.41 8.65
C GLU A 62 -8.19 5.42 9.76
N TRP A 63 -7.43 4.97 10.76
CA TRP A 63 -6.99 5.82 11.87
C TRP A 63 -6.08 6.97 11.42
N VAL A 64 -5.13 6.72 10.51
CA VAL A 64 -4.24 7.75 9.95
C VAL A 64 -5.03 8.78 9.13
N CYS A 65 -6.03 8.33 8.38
CA CYS A 65 -6.87 9.18 7.55
C CYS A 65 -7.83 10.04 8.39
N ALA A 66 -8.26 9.56 9.56
CA ALA A 66 -9.22 10.26 10.42
C ALA A 66 -8.75 11.64 10.93
N SER A 67 -7.43 11.87 11.07
CA SER A 67 -6.94 13.15 11.59
C SER A 67 -5.53 13.52 11.11
N ALA A 68 -5.30 14.83 10.93
CA ALA A 68 -3.96 15.37 10.68
C ALA A 68 -2.98 15.12 11.83
N LYS A 69 -3.47 15.03 13.08
CA LYS A 69 -2.65 14.69 14.25
C LYS A 69 -2.15 13.24 14.14
N ASN A 70 -3.06 12.32 13.82
CA ASN A 70 -2.76 10.89 13.68
C ASN A 70 -1.71 10.66 12.59
N ARG A 71 -1.89 11.28 11.42
CA ARG A 71 -0.95 11.21 10.29
C ARG A 71 0.47 11.69 10.62
N ARG A 72 0.62 12.62 11.57
CA ARG A 72 1.92 13.16 11.99
C ARG A 72 2.57 12.37 13.12
N THR A 73 1.92 11.30 13.59
CA THR A 73 2.45 10.47 14.66
C THR A 73 3.64 9.65 14.15
N PRO A 74 4.81 9.67 14.80
CA PRO A 74 5.93 8.86 14.38
C PRO A 74 5.65 7.37 14.65
N TRP A 75 6.15 6.47 13.79
CA TRP A 75 5.82 5.05 13.82
C TRP A 75 6.06 4.35 15.16
N HIS A 76 7.12 4.71 15.88
CA HIS A 76 7.42 4.12 17.19
C HIS A 76 6.37 4.39 18.28
N LYS A 77 5.51 5.41 18.11
CA LYS A 77 4.42 5.69 19.05
C LYS A 77 3.13 4.96 18.68
N ILE A 78 2.98 4.56 17.42
CA ILE A 78 1.75 3.93 16.93
C ILE A 78 1.53 2.60 17.64
N THR A 79 2.59 1.82 17.86
CA THR A 79 2.52 0.54 18.59
C THR A 79 1.92 0.71 20.00
N ALA A 80 2.36 1.72 20.74
CA ALA A 80 1.82 2.05 22.06
C ALA A 80 0.36 2.54 22.02
N ILE A 81 -0.05 3.27 20.97
CA ILE A 81 -1.43 3.76 20.83
C ILE A 81 -2.42 2.61 20.61
N PHE A 82 -2.03 1.63 19.79
CA PHE A 82 -2.85 0.46 19.48
C PHE A 82 -2.69 -0.67 20.50
N GLY A 83 -1.72 -0.56 21.41
CA GLY A 83 -1.40 -1.62 22.39
C GLY A 83 -0.82 -2.88 21.73
N TRP A 84 -0.17 -2.74 20.58
CA TRP A 84 0.41 -3.86 19.85
C TRP A 84 1.86 -4.09 20.26
N ASP A 85 2.19 -5.33 20.60
CA ASP A 85 3.56 -5.77 20.85
C ASP A 85 4.25 -6.13 19.53
N CYS A 86 4.58 -5.11 18.74
CA CYS A 86 5.27 -5.29 17.47
C CYS A 86 6.40 -4.30 17.29
N HIS A 87 7.41 -4.71 16.53
CA HIS A 87 8.55 -3.85 16.23
C HIS A 87 8.14 -2.72 15.28
N ILE A 88 8.82 -1.56 15.35
CA ILE A 88 8.55 -0.37 14.52
C ILE A 88 8.47 -0.71 13.03
N TYR A 89 9.32 -1.62 12.56
CA TYR A 89 9.34 -2.09 11.17
C TYR A 89 8.05 -2.79 10.72
N ALA A 90 7.30 -3.42 11.62
CA ALA A 90 6.01 -4.03 11.27
C ALA A 90 4.99 -2.96 10.83
N ILE A 91 4.96 -1.82 11.54
CA ILE A 91 4.13 -0.66 11.19
C ILE A 91 4.59 -0.04 9.87
N GLU A 92 5.90 0.14 9.70
CA GLU A 92 6.47 0.67 8.46
C GLU A 92 6.12 -0.20 7.25
N THR A 93 6.32 -1.52 7.35
CA THR A 93 6.01 -2.46 6.28
C THR A 93 4.52 -2.47 5.98
N ALA A 94 3.65 -2.41 7.00
CA ALA A 94 2.21 -2.31 6.81
C ALA A 94 1.84 -1.07 5.99
N PHE A 95 2.34 0.11 6.34
CA PHE A 95 2.08 1.33 5.58
C PHE A 95 2.64 1.27 4.15
N LYS A 96 3.84 0.72 3.95
CA LYS A 96 4.42 0.57 2.61
C LYS A 96 3.58 -0.32 1.71
N ILE A 97 3.04 -1.41 2.23
CA ILE A 97 2.15 -2.31 1.49
C ILE A 97 0.88 -1.57 1.04
N GLU A 98 0.30 -0.75 1.93
CA GLU A 98 -0.89 0.06 1.63
C GLU A 98 -0.56 1.35 0.83
N GLY A 99 0.70 1.54 0.40
CA GLY A 99 1.12 2.69 -0.41
C GLY A 99 1.37 3.99 0.34
N PHE A 100 1.42 3.96 1.68
CA PHE A 100 1.68 5.12 2.52
C PHE A 100 3.18 5.28 2.82
N ALA A 101 3.61 6.54 2.93
CA ALA A 101 4.96 6.91 3.33
C ALA A 101 4.92 7.99 4.42
N CYS A 102 5.81 7.88 5.40
CA CYS A 102 6.02 8.95 6.37
C CYS A 102 6.87 10.04 5.72
N ARG A 103 6.27 11.20 5.44
CA ARG A 103 6.94 12.36 4.87
C ARG A 103 6.93 13.51 5.88
N SER A 104 8.01 14.27 5.92
CA SER A 104 8.06 15.52 6.69
C SER A 104 7.01 16.49 6.13
N ALA A 105 6.17 17.02 7.00
CA ALA A 105 5.19 18.01 6.61
C ALA A 105 5.90 19.32 6.22
N LEU A 106 5.79 19.73 4.97
CA LEU A 106 6.33 21.00 4.52
C LEU A 106 5.47 22.16 5.04
N LYS A 107 6.12 23.20 5.59
CA LYS A 107 5.44 24.43 5.97
C LYS A 107 5.11 25.20 4.68
N LYS A 108 3.85 25.56 4.49
CA LYS A 108 3.47 26.50 3.43
C LYS A 108 4.07 27.88 3.76
N PRO A 109 4.52 28.67 2.76
CA PRO A 109 4.92 30.04 3.02
C PRO A 109 3.76 30.81 3.65
N ASP A 110 4.10 31.77 4.52
CA ASP A 110 3.10 32.50 5.29
C ASP A 110 2.17 33.27 4.34
N LEU A 111 0.85 33.00 4.47
CA LEU A 111 -0.17 33.58 3.60
C LEU A 111 -0.94 34.65 4.38
N THR A 112 -0.64 35.92 4.11
CA THR A 112 -1.40 37.03 4.67
C THR A 112 -2.78 37.11 4.03
N ALA A 113 -3.75 37.70 4.74
CA ALA A 113 -5.11 37.88 4.23
C ALA A 113 -5.14 38.65 2.89
N LYS A 114 -4.27 39.66 2.73
CA LYS A 114 -4.09 40.40 1.48
C LYS A 114 -3.66 39.48 0.32
N HIS A 115 -2.66 38.63 0.54
CA HIS A 115 -2.19 37.69 -0.49
C HIS A 115 -3.25 36.64 -0.82
N ALA A 116 -4.03 36.18 0.17
CA ALA A 116 -5.13 35.26 -0.07
C ALA A 116 -6.22 35.88 -0.97
N ALA A 117 -6.61 37.13 -0.71
CA ALA A 117 -7.59 37.84 -1.52
C ALA A 117 -7.12 38.03 -2.97
N ILE A 118 -5.87 38.46 -3.18
CA ILE A 118 -5.29 38.62 -4.53
C ILE A 118 -5.30 37.28 -5.28
N ARG A 119 -4.89 36.18 -4.63
CA ARG A 119 -4.90 34.85 -5.24
C ARG A 119 -6.31 34.38 -5.59
N LEU A 120 -7.29 34.70 -4.75
CA LEU A 120 -8.69 34.35 -5.00
C LEU A 120 -9.24 35.13 -6.19
N ILE A 121 -9.02 36.44 -6.26
CA ILE A 121 -9.45 37.30 -7.37
C ILE A 121 -8.86 36.77 -8.68
N TRP A 122 -7.55 36.54 -8.72
CA TRP A 122 -6.88 36.00 -9.90
C TRP A 122 -7.46 34.63 -10.30
N ALA A 123 -7.67 33.72 -9.35
CA ALA A 123 -8.25 32.42 -9.65
C ALA A 123 -9.66 32.54 -10.27
N LEU A 124 -10.50 33.44 -9.75
CA LEU A 124 -11.86 33.68 -10.26
C LEU A 124 -11.85 34.31 -11.66
N GLU A 125 -10.99 35.30 -11.90
CA GLU A 125 -10.84 35.95 -13.22
C GLU A 125 -10.40 34.96 -14.31
N TYR A 126 -9.55 34.00 -13.95
CA TYR A 126 -8.95 33.04 -14.89
C TYR A 126 -9.55 31.62 -14.81
N ILE A 127 -10.77 31.46 -14.26
CA ILE A 127 -11.48 30.16 -14.22
C ILE A 127 -11.62 29.54 -15.62
N HIS A 128 -11.78 30.37 -16.65
CA HIS A 128 -12.01 29.93 -18.03
C HIS A 128 -10.75 30.00 -18.90
N TRP A 129 -9.55 30.08 -18.33
CA TRP A 129 -8.32 30.10 -19.12
C TRP A 129 -8.19 28.79 -19.91
N THR A 130 -8.33 28.87 -21.24
CA THR A 130 -7.96 27.80 -22.18
C THR A 130 -6.62 28.11 -22.83
N ALA A 131 -5.71 27.15 -22.93
CA ALA A 131 -4.46 27.33 -23.66
C ALA A 131 -4.78 27.65 -25.15
N GLU A 132 -4.28 28.77 -25.66
CA GLU A 132 -4.39 29.11 -27.08
C GLU A 132 -3.69 28.01 -27.91
N LYS A 133 -4.37 27.57 -28.98
CA LYS A 133 -3.92 26.50 -29.88
C LYS A 133 -2.86 26.96 -30.86
#